data_AF-A0A352KHI8-F1
#
_entry.id   AF-A0A352KHI8-F1
#
_cell.length_a   1.000
_cell.length_b   1.000
_cell.length_c   1.000
_cell.angle_alpha   90.00
_cell.angle_beta   90.00
_cell.angle_gamma   90.00
#
_symmetry.space_group_name_H-M   'P 1'
#
loop_
_entity.id
_entity.type
_entity.pdbx_description
1 polymer ?
#
loop_
_entity_poly.entity_id
_entity_poly.type
_entity_poly.pdbx_seq_one_letter_code
_entity_poly.pdbx_strand_id
1 'polypeptide(L)' 'VQLAVPLVVRLEGTNVEQGAKILADSGLPILSANELADAAEKVVKAAKEAA' A
#
# COMPACT_ATOMS: atom_id res chain seq x y z
N VAL A 1 1.01 5.40 15.50
CA VAL A 1 0.76 6.50 14.54
C VAL A 1 -0.63 6.29 13.96
N GLN A 2 -1.46 7.33 13.87
CA GLN A 2 -2.79 7.24 13.23
C GLN A 2 -2.68 7.86 11.84
N LEU A 3 -2.98 7.06 10.80
CA LEU A 3 -3.04 7.54 9.42
C LEU A 3 -4.48 7.99 9.13
N ALA A 4 -4.65 9.27 8.81
CA ALA A 4 -5.95 9.83 8.43
C ALA A 4 -6.26 9.68 6.93
N VAL A 5 -5.33 9.14 6.15
CA VAL A 5 -5.45 8.97 4.70
C VAL A 5 -5.09 7.53 4.30
N PRO A 6 -5.67 7.00 3.20
CA PRO A 6 -5.34 5.67 2.72
C PRO A 6 -3.88 5.55 2.27
N LEU A 7 -3.29 4.38 2.48
CA LEU A 7 -1.92 4.06 2.07
C LEU A 7 -1.90 2.86 1.12
N VAL A 8 -1.46 3.09 -0.12
CA VAL A 8 -1.24 2.04 -1.13
C VAL A 8 0.25 1.91 -1.37
N VAL A 9 0.78 0.68 -1.33
CA VAL A 9 2.21 0.41 -1.52
C VAL A 9 2.42 -0.64 -2.60
N ARG A 10 3.26 -0.31 -3.58
CA ARG A 10 3.77 -1.23 -4.59
C ARG A 10 5.27 -1.37 -4.41
N LEU A 11 5.73 -2.58 -4.09
CA LEU A 11 7.14 -2.90 -3.90
C LEU A 11 7.71 -3.62 -5.12
N GLU A 12 8.83 -3.13 -5.64
CA GLU A 12 9.63 -3.84 -6.64
C GLU A 12 11.12 -3.63 -6.43
N GLY A 13 11.91 -4.60 -6.89
CA GLY A 13 13.37 -4.57 -6.84
C GLY A 13 13.96 -5.72 -6.03
N THR A 14 15.12 -5.48 -5.42
CA THR A 14 15.75 -6.45 -4.52
C THR A 14 15.09 -6.43 -3.14
N ASN A 15 15.08 -7.57 -2.45
CA ASN A 15 14.54 -7.71 -1.08
C ASN A 15 13.03 -7.41 -0.94
N VAL A 16 12.22 -7.58 -2.00
CA VAL A 16 10.76 -7.37 -1.96
C VAL A 16 10.10 -8.21 -0.86
N GLU A 17 10.50 -9.46 -0.69
CA GLU A 17 9.96 -10.32 0.38
C GLU A 17 10.23 -9.75 1.78
N GLN A 18 11.45 -9.26 2.03
CA GLN A 18 11.80 -8.65 3.31
C GLN A 18 11.02 -7.35 3.52
N GLY A 19 10.91 -6.51 2.48
CA GLY A 19 10.11 -5.28 2.52
C GLY A 19 8.63 -5.56 2.78
N ALA A 20 8.05 -6.54 2.10
CA ALA A 20 6.66 -6.95 2.29
C ALA A 20 6.41 -7.45 3.72
N LYS A 21 7.35 -8.21 4.30
CA LYS A 21 7.27 -8.65 5.69
C LYS A 21 7.29 -7.47 6.67
N ILE A 22 8.21 -6.52 6.49
CA ILE A 22 8.27 -5.32 7.34
C ILE A 22 6.96 -4.54 7.28
N LEU A 23 6.37 -4.39 6.09
CA LEU A 23 5.09 -3.70 5.93
C LEU A 23 3.93 -4.47 6.60
N ALA A 24 3.88 -5.79 6.47
CA ALA A 24 2.88 -6.62 7.12
C ALA A 24 2.98 -6.54 8.66
N ASP A 25 4.21 -6.52 9.19
CA ASP A 25 4.49 -6.47 10.63
C ASP A 25 4.33 -5.05 11.21
N SER A 26 4.15 -4.01 10.37
CA SER A 26 4.09 -2.61 10.80
C SER A 26 2.80 -2.23 11.55
N GLY A 27 1.75 -3.05 11.45
CA GLY A 27 0.42 -2.73 11.98
C GLY A 27 -0.27 -1.55 11.30
N LEU A 28 0.27 -1.07 10.16
CA LEU A 28 -0.35 -0.02 9.36
C LEU A 28 -1.41 -0.63 8.42
N PRO A 29 -2.54 0.07 8.21
CA PRO A 29 -3.56 -0.35 7.25
C PRO A 29 -3.07 -0.09 5.81
N ILE A 30 -2.25 -1.00 5.28
CA ILE A 30 -1.63 -0.89 3.96
C ILE A 30 -2.39 -1.71 2.93
N LEU A 31 -2.66 -1.10 1.77
CA LEU A 31 -3.14 -1.79 0.58
C LEU A 31 -1.95 -2.11 -0.32
N SER A 32 -1.58 -3.39 -0.40
CA SER A 32 -0.49 -3.83 -1.28
C SER A 32 -0.95 -3.90 -2.74
N ALA A 33 -0.10 -3.44 -3.64
CA ALA A 33 -0.29 -3.50 -5.08
C ALA A 33 0.88 -4.21 -5.77
N ASN A 34 0.56 -4.96 -6.83
CA ASN A 34 1.54 -5.76 -7.57
C ASN A 34 2.12 -4.97 -8.75
N GLU A 35 1.26 -4.26 -9.47
CA GLU A 35 1.61 -3.49 -10.66
C GLU A 35 1.37 -2.00 -10.45
N LEU A 36 2.03 -1.15 -11.24
CA LEU A 36 1.81 0.29 -11.16
C LEU A 36 0.37 0.68 -11.51
N ALA A 37 -0.24 0.00 -12.50
CA ALA A 37 -1.64 0.23 -12.87
C ALA A 37 -2.60 -0.16 -11.74
N ASP A 38 -2.37 -1.31 -11.11
CA ASP A 38 -3.14 -1.77 -9.94
C ASP A 38 -3.02 -0.78 -8.76
N ALA A 39 -1.81 -0.27 -8.49
CA ALA A 39 -1.59 0.75 -7.48
C ALA A 39 -2.38 2.03 -7.77
N ALA A 40 -2.39 2.48 -9.03
CA ALA A 40 -3.13 3.66 -9.47
C ALA A 40 -4.65 3.48 -9.31
N GLU A 41 -5.20 2.32 -9.71
CA GLU A 41 -6.62 2.03 -9.53
C GLU A 41 -7.02 1.99 -8.05
N LYS A 42 -6.22 1.30 -7.22
CA LYS A 42 -6.45 1.18 -5.77
C LYS A 42 -6.40 2.52 -5.07
N VAL A 43 -5.43 3.38 -5.39
CA VAL A 43 -5.31 4.68 -4.72
C VAL A 43 -6.45 5.61 -5.09
N VAL A 44 -6.87 5.62 -6.36
CA VAL A 44 -8.03 6.42 -6.81
C VAL A 44 -9.31 5.95 -6.14
N LYS A 45 -9.52 4.63 -6.04
CA LYS A 45 -10.67 4.06 -5.35
C LYS A 45 -10.67 4.44 -3.86
N ALA A 46 -9.56 4.20 -3.17
CA ALA A 46 -9.44 4.49 -1.74
C ALA A 46 -9.62 5.98 -1.43
N ALA A 47 -9.10 6.87 -2.29
CA ALA A 47 -9.29 8.31 -2.13
C ALA A 47 -10.77 8.74 -2.27
N LYS A 48 -11.53 8.10 -3.16
CA LYS A 48 -12.97 8.36 -3.31
C LYS A 48 -13.80 7.86 -2.12
N GLU A 49 -13.40 6.73 -1.52
CA GLU A 49 -14.09 6.13 -0.37
C GLU A 49 -13.78 6.86 0.95
N ALA A 50 -12.65 7.57 1.03
CA ALA A 50 -12.25 8.35 2.19
C ALA A 50 -12.81 9.79 2.22
N ALA A 51 -13.47 10.23 1.14
CA ALA A 51 -14.12 11.54 1.00
C ALA A 51 -15.59 11.47 1.42
#